data_AF-A0A3B8WZK6-F1
#
_entry.id   AF-A0A3B8WZK6-F1
#
_cell.length_a   1.000
_cell.length_b   1.000
_cell.length_c   1.000
_cell.angle_alpha   90.00
_cell.angle_beta   90.00
_cell.angle_gamma   90.00
#
_symmetry.space_group_name_H-M   'P 1'
#
loop_
_entity.id
_entity.type
_entity.pdbx_description
1 polymer ?
#
loop_
_entity_poly.entity_id
_entity_poly.type
_entity_poly.pdbx_seq_one_letter_code
_entity_poly.pdbx_strand_id
1 'polypeptide(L)'
;MKGRKLIILTALAAVLCSCGPRKKAASAPAVQTREFPMAEVPMMITEPAERLVWLGQHFWDRFTVVDSLYFCDSVTVNGVTLENLEKQMGIFASILQEVPL
;
A
#
# COMPACT_ATOMS: atom_id res chain seq x y z
N MET A 1 -5.99 36.54 51.03
CA MET A 1 -6.38 35.28 50.33
C MET A 1 -7.04 35.47 48.95
N LYS A 2 -7.54 36.66 48.58
CA LYS A 2 -8.16 36.93 47.26
C LYS A 2 -7.16 37.05 46.10
N GLY A 3 -5.98 37.64 46.32
CA GLY A 3 -4.95 37.79 45.28
C GLY A 3 -4.33 36.47 44.79
N ARG A 4 -4.12 35.49 45.69
CA ARG A 4 -3.54 34.18 45.31
C ARG A 4 -4.47 33.37 44.42
N LYS A 5 -5.79 33.46 44.64
CA LYS A 5 -6.80 32.81 43.78
C LYS A 5 -6.87 33.47 42.39
N LEU A 6 -6.73 34.80 42.33
CA LEU A 6 -6.74 35.55 41.07
C LEU A 6 -5.52 35.22 40.18
N ILE A 7 -4.34 35.06 40.79
CA ILE A 7 -3.10 34.69 40.08
C ILE A 7 -3.18 33.25 39.53
N ILE A 8 -3.75 32.32 40.30
CA ILE A 8 -3.94 30.93 39.86
C ILE A 8 -4.93 30.87 38.69
N LEU A 9 -6.02 31.65 38.73
CA LEU A 9 -7.01 31.72 37.65
C LEU A 9 -6.43 32.30 36.35
N THR A 10 -5.57 33.32 36.45
CA THR A 10 -4.92 33.90 35.26
C THR A 10 -3.83 32.99 34.67
N ALA A 11 -3.08 32.28 35.51
CA ALA A 11 -2.11 31.28 35.05
C ALA A 11 -2.79 30.09 34.35
N LEU A 12 -3.93 29.62 34.84
CA LEU A 12 -4.68 28.52 34.23
C LEU A 12 -5.27 28.91 32.86
N ALA A 13 -5.76 30.15 32.73
CA ALA A 13 -6.27 30.68 31.46
C ALA A 13 -5.17 30.80 30.40
N ALA A 14 -3.94 31.17 30.79
CA ALA A 14 -2.80 31.27 29.88
C ALA A 14 -2.37 29.91 29.30
N VAL A 15 -2.49 28.82 30.08
CA VAL A 15 -2.18 27.46 29.61
C VAL A 15 -3.19 26.98 28.55
N LEU A 16 -4.48 27.31 28.74
CA LEU A 16 -5.57 26.91 27.83
C LEU A 16 -5.53 27.65 26.48
N CYS A 17 -4.96 28.87 26.44
CA CYS A 17 -4.79 29.65 25.21
C CYS A 17 -3.52 29.31 24.40
N SER A 18 -2.65 28.41 24.88
CA SER A 18 -1.42 28.04 24.13
C SER A 18 -1.65 27.06 22.98
N CYS A 19 -2.89 26.60 22.77
CA CYS A 19 -3.30 25.90 21.55
C CYS A 19 -3.39 26.89 20.38
N GLY A 20 -2.24 27.31 19.86
CA GLY A 20 -2.16 27.96 18.56
C GLY A 20 -2.75 27.06 17.46
N PRO A 21 -3.21 27.62 16.33
CA PRO A 21 -3.69 26.80 15.22
C PRO A 21 -2.58 25.84 14.80
N ARG A 22 -2.81 24.54 15.01
CA ARG A 22 -1.97 23.49 14.42
C ARG A 22 -1.91 23.80 12.93
N LYS A 23 -0.74 24.22 12.45
CA LYS A 23 -0.44 24.23 11.03
C LYS A 23 -0.87 22.86 10.54
N LYS A 24 -1.85 22.80 9.65
CA LYS A 24 -2.26 21.55 8.99
C LYS A 24 -0.96 20.88 8.58
N ALA A 25 -0.69 19.72 9.16
CA ALA A 25 0.43 18.90 8.73
C ALA A 25 0.31 18.86 7.21
N ALA A 26 1.34 19.35 6.52
CA ALA A 26 1.44 19.15 5.09
C ALA A 26 1.15 17.67 4.88
N SER A 27 0.11 17.38 4.09
CA SER A 27 -0.28 16.04 3.72
C SER A 27 1.00 15.24 3.49
N ALA A 28 1.23 14.20 4.29
CA ALA A 28 2.32 13.27 4.05
C ALA A 28 2.31 12.94 2.55
N PRO A 29 3.48 12.89 1.87
CA PRO A 29 3.51 12.62 0.44
C PRO A 29 2.64 11.41 0.20
N ALA A 30 1.60 11.57 -0.62
CA ALA A 30 0.68 10.49 -0.91
C ALA A 30 1.53 9.32 -1.39
N VAL A 31 1.51 8.21 -0.64
CA VAL A 31 2.23 7.00 -1.01
C VAL A 31 1.78 6.66 -2.42
N GLN A 32 2.71 6.71 -3.38
CA GLN A 32 2.41 6.37 -4.77
C GLN A 32 2.19 4.86 -4.81
N THR A 33 0.96 4.44 -4.59
CA THR A 33 0.53 3.07 -4.80
C THR A 33 0.28 2.84 -6.29
N ARG A 34 0.51 1.61 -6.73
CA ARG A 34 0.18 1.14 -8.08
C ARG A 34 -0.64 -0.14 -8.00
N GLU A 35 -1.34 -0.43 -9.09
CA GLU A 35 -1.97 -1.72 -9.28
C GLU A 35 -0.95 -2.83 -9.52
N PHE A 36 -1.33 -4.06 -9.20
CA PHE A 36 -0.52 -5.22 -9.55
C PHE A 36 -0.42 -5.36 -11.09
N PRO A 37 0.79 -5.50 -11.65
CA PRO A 37 0.96 -5.60 -13.09
C PRO A 37 0.62 -7.01 -13.58
N MET A 38 -0.59 -7.19 -14.10
CA MET A 38 -1.07 -8.48 -14.60
C MET A 38 -0.21 -9.01 -15.75
N ALA A 39 -0.02 -10.34 -15.78
CA ALA A 39 0.65 -11.02 -16.87
C ALA A 39 -0.25 -11.07 -18.12
N GLU A 40 0.32 -10.74 -19.28
CA GLU A 40 -0.37 -10.77 -20.56
C GLU A 40 0.03 -12.01 -21.34
N VAL A 41 -0.90 -12.95 -21.50
CA VAL A 41 -0.66 -14.18 -22.26
C VAL A 41 -0.50 -13.84 -23.75
N PRO A 42 0.60 -14.26 -24.41
CA PRO A 42 0.79 -14.03 -25.83
C PRO A 42 -0.35 -14.61 -26.66
N MET A 43 -0.83 -13.85 -27.66
CA MET A 43 -1.95 -14.29 -28.52
C MET A 43 -1.66 -15.58 -29.31
N MET A 44 -0.39 -15.95 -29.49
CA MET A 44 -0.03 -17.20 -30.16
C MET A 44 -0.33 -18.44 -29.32
N ILE A 45 -0.50 -18.31 -27.99
CA ILE A 45 -0.90 -19.42 -27.11
C ILE A 45 -2.41 -19.52 -27.12
N THR A 46 -2.92 -20.41 -27.96
CA THR A 46 -4.35 -20.60 -28.19
C THR A 46 -4.95 -21.66 -27.28
N GLU A 47 -4.19 -22.70 -26.94
CA GLU A 47 -4.68 -23.83 -26.15
C GLU A 47 -4.88 -23.43 -24.68
N PRO A 48 -6.09 -23.56 -24.11
CA PRO A 48 -6.38 -23.18 -22.73
C PRO A 48 -5.42 -23.77 -21.68
N ALA A 49 -5.03 -25.05 -21.83
CA ALA A 49 -4.09 -25.69 -20.93
C ALA A 49 -2.69 -25.03 -20.98
N GLU A 50 -2.19 -24.74 -22.19
CA GLU A 50 -0.91 -24.05 -22.37
C GLU A 50 -0.96 -22.62 -21.81
N ARG A 51 -2.10 -21.94 -21.92
CA ARG A 51 -2.31 -20.60 -21.34
C ARG A 51 -2.21 -20.62 -19.82
N LEU A 52 -2.79 -21.64 -19.17
CA LEU A 52 -2.70 -21.81 -17.71
C LEU A 52 -1.26 -22.09 -17.25
N VAL A 53 -0.56 -22.98 -17.95
CA VAL A 53 0.87 -23.26 -17.70
C VAL A 53 1.70 -21.99 -17.84
N TRP A 54 1.49 -21.23 -18.92
CA TRP A 54 2.20 -19.98 -19.17
C TRP A 54 1.92 -18.95 -18.07
N LEU A 55 0.66 -18.79 -17.66
CA LEU A 55 0.31 -17.90 -16.54
C LEU A 55 0.99 -18.33 -15.25
N GLY A 56 1.03 -19.62 -14.92
CA GLY A 56 1.72 -20.11 -13.73
C GLY A 56 3.21 -19.80 -13.71
N GLN A 57 3.86 -19.80 -14.88
CA GLN A 57 5.29 -19.51 -15.03
C GLN A 57 5.61 -18.01 -15.01
N HIS A 58 4.74 -17.18 -15.60
CA HIS A 58 5.01 -15.76 -15.86
C HIS A 58 4.17 -14.78 -15.01
N PHE A 59 3.34 -15.29 -14.10
CA PHE A 59 2.44 -14.47 -13.25
C PHE A 59 3.16 -13.30 -12.57
N TRP A 60 4.40 -13.54 -12.16
CA TRP A 60 5.18 -12.65 -11.30
C TRP A 60 6.17 -11.75 -12.03
N ASP A 61 6.40 -12.00 -13.32
CA ASP A 61 7.51 -11.38 -14.06
C ASP A 61 7.45 -9.86 -13.99
N ARG A 62 6.30 -9.27 -14.32
CA ARG A 62 6.13 -7.81 -14.33
C ARG A 62 6.17 -7.19 -12.93
N PHE A 63 5.90 -7.98 -11.90
CA PHE A 63 5.98 -7.54 -10.51
C PHE A 63 7.42 -7.53 -10.00
N THR A 64 8.30 -8.40 -10.51
CA THR A 64 9.70 -8.54 -10.05
C THR A 64 10.72 -7.82 -10.94
N VAL A 65 10.29 -7.18 -12.04
CA VAL A 65 11.14 -6.31 -12.87
C VAL A 65 11.83 -5.24 -12.02
N VAL A 66 13.15 -5.14 -12.17
CA VAL A 66 14.03 -4.25 -11.38
C VAL A 66 14.22 -2.87 -12.04
N ASP A 67 13.70 -2.68 -13.25
CA ASP A 67 13.86 -1.44 -14.03
C ASP A 67 13.18 -0.21 -13.39
N SER A 68 12.24 -0.46 -12.47
CA SER A 68 11.48 0.55 -11.75
C SER A 68 11.57 0.32 -10.25
N LEU A 69 12.14 1.29 -9.53
CA LEU A 69 12.15 1.29 -8.08
C LEU A 69 10.83 1.87 -7.57
N TYR A 70 9.98 1.01 -7.00
CA TYR A 70 8.80 1.44 -6.27
C TYR A 70 9.04 1.38 -4.76
N PHE A 71 8.23 2.14 -4.01
CA PHE A 71 8.32 2.16 -2.56
C PHE A 71 7.91 0.81 -1.96
N CYS A 72 8.68 0.37 -0.96
CA CYS A 72 8.35 -0.74 -0.08
C CYS A 72 8.32 -0.18 1.35
N ASP A 73 7.24 -0.43 2.06
CA ASP A 73 7.06 -0.01 3.45
C ASP A 73 6.27 -1.08 4.23
N SER A 74 5.73 -0.74 5.41
CA SER A 74 4.94 -1.68 6.21
C SER A 74 3.59 -2.06 5.61
N VAL A 75 3.14 -1.37 4.55
CA VAL A 75 1.80 -1.56 3.94
C VAL A 75 1.85 -1.77 2.41
N THR A 76 3.03 -1.67 1.80
CA THR A 76 3.25 -1.83 0.36
C THR A 76 4.51 -2.64 0.06
N VAL A 77 4.46 -3.42 -1.02
CA VAL A 77 5.62 -4.11 -1.61
C VAL A 77 5.66 -3.76 -3.09
N ASN A 78 6.77 -3.18 -3.53
CA ASN A 78 6.96 -2.72 -4.90
C ASN A 78 5.82 -1.80 -5.40
N GLY A 79 5.37 -0.89 -4.53
CA GLY A 79 4.27 0.05 -4.77
C GLY A 79 2.87 -0.58 -4.73
N VAL A 80 2.75 -1.90 -4.62
CA VAL A 80 1.45 -2.59 -4.52
C VAL A 80 1.08 -2.73 -3.05
N THR A 81 -0.17 -2.43 -2.69
CA THR A 81 -0.63 -2.58 -1.30
C THR A 81 -0.64 -4.04 -0.88
N LEU A 82 -0.40 -4.32 0.40
CA LEU A 82 -0.46 -5.68 0.93
C LEU A 82 -1.82 -6.35 0.68
N GLU A 83 -2.93 -5.60 0.78
CA GLU A 83 -4.27 -6.12 0.48
C GLU A 83 -4.40 -6.56 -0.98
N ASN A 84 -3.92 -5.75 -1.93
CA ASN A 84 -3.97 -6.13 -3.34
C ASN A 84 -3.05 -7.32 -3.61
N LEU A 85 -1.83 -7.29 -3.05
CA LEU A 85 -0.89 -8.39 -3.18
C LEU A 85 -1.47 -9.70 -2.63
N GLU A 86 -2.12 -9.70 -1.47
CA GLU A 86 -2.77 -10.89 -0.91
C GLU A 86 -3.84 -11.47 -1.84
N LYS A 87 -4.66 -10.60 -2.47
CA LYS A 87 -5.64 -11.04 -3.49
C LYS A 87 -4.95 -11.74 -4.66
N GLN A 88 -3.84 -11.19 -5.15
CA GLN A 88 -3.06 -11.82 -6.22
C GLN A 88 -2.48 -13.18 -5.79
N MET A 89 -2.24 -13.40 -4.49
CA MET A 89 -1.68 -14.66 -4.00
C MET A 89 -2.73 -15.75 -4.06
N GLY A 90 -3.98 -15.39 -3.72
CA GLY A 90 -5.13 -16.26 -3.91
C GLY A 90 -5.30 -16.66 -5.38
N ILE A 91 -5.21 -15.69 -6.30
CA ILE A 91 -5.30 -15.95 -7.75
C ILE A 91 -4.15 -16.87 -8.20
N PHE A 92 -2.93 -16.58 -7.81
CA PHE A 92 -1.78 -17.41 -8.16
C PHE A 92 -1.91 -18.84 -7.62
N ALA A 93 -2.35 -19.00 -6.37
CA ALA A 93 -2.62 -20.31 -5.78
C ALA A 93 -3.70 -21.08 -6.55
N SER A 94 -4.78 -20.42 -6.99
CA SER A 94 -5.80 -21.06 -7.82
C SER A 94 -5.27 -21.51 -9.19
N ILE A 95 -4.40 -20.71 -9.81
CA ILE A 95 -3.75 -21.09 -11.07
C ILE A 95 -2.92 -22.35 -10.85
N LEU A 96 -2.07 -22.37 -9.82
CA LEU A 96 -1.21 -23.52 -9.51
C LEU A 96 -1.97 -24.82 -9.22
N GLN A 97 -3.21 -24.73 -8.71
CA GLN A 97 -4.06 -25.91 -8.50
C GLN A 97 -4.58 -26.50 -9.81
N GLU A 98 -4.73 -25.68 -10.86
CA GLU A 98 -5.26 -26.10 -12.15
C GLU A 98 -4.17 -26.49 -13.16
N VAL A 99 -2.91 -26.15 -12.90
CA VAL A 99 -1.80 -26.53 -13.78
C VAL A 99 -1.61 -28.06 -13.75
N PRO A 100 -1.71 -28.76 -14.91
CA PRO A 100 -1.39 -30.18 -14.97
C PRO A 100 0.11 -30.38 -14.75
N LEU A 101 0.47 -31.18 -13.74
CA LEU A 101 1.85 -31.57 -13.40
C LEU A 101 2.44 -32.55 -14.41
#